data_AF-A0A2X2YR13-F1
#
_entry.id   AF-A0A2X2YR13-F1
#
_cell.length_a   1.000
_cell.length_b   1.000
_cell.length_c   1.000
_cell.angle_alpha   90.00
_cell.angle_beta   90.00
_cell.angle_gamma   90.00
#
_symmetry.space_group_name_H-M   'P 1'
#
loop_
_entity.id
_entity.type
_entity.pdbx_description
1 polymer ?
#
loop_
_entity_poly.entity_id
_entity_poly.type
_entity_poly.pdbx_seq_one_letter_code
_entity_poly.pdbx_strand_id
1 'polypeptide(L)'
;MFTAAIATLFALSGVGTGVANAIVGDFSGMGNVIQGVISGSFSDSRSQSFGYNSASANSAAKGSGGSKGQKKSTNGVSIQNSYDWNRELREALKVKVESPKLFMNPAKGHVAVNKDVYVWADAKPQKFVKTVASQTLTIIAVPIRFEWKWGDGNTTDSGANAGAPWPEGTVTHKYQRVGSYTINCRIHWRATWAIGKDKPQEIPGDVVTESTSTEFLVKYLIPYLS
;
A
#
# COMPACT_ATOMS: atom_id res chain seq x y z
N MET A 1 19.91 2.95 -13.50
CA MET A 1 20.50 3.22 -12.17
C MET A 1 19.37 3.70 -11.28
N PHE A 2 18.84 2.86 -10.39
CA PHE A 2 17.80 3.27 -9.45
C PHE A 2 18.45 3.42 -8.08
N THR A 3 18.51 4.67 -7.63
CA THR A 3 18.97 5.09 -6.31
C THR A 3 18.08 4.44 -5.25
N ALA A 4 18.68 3.70 -4.31
CA ALA A 4 17.99 3.23 -3.13
C ALA A 4 17.52 4.45 -2.31
N ALA A 5 16.21 4.59 -2.10
CA ALA A 5 15.69 5.58 -1.19
C ALA A 5 16.10 5.18 0.24
N ILE A 6 16.94 6.02 0.87
CA ILE A 6 17.33 5.89 2.27
C ILE A 6 16.08 6.12 3.10
N ALA A 7 15.55 5.06 3.74
CA ALA A 7 14.47 5.18 4.71
C ALA A 7 14.99 5.98 5.91
N THR A 8 14.47 7.20 6.09
CA THR A 8 14.79 8.01 7.25
C THR A 8 13.94 7.51 8.42
N LEU A 9 14.60 6.91 9.40
CA LEU A 9 14.02 6.47 10.67
C LEU A 9 13.63 7.71 11.49
N PHE A 10 12.34 7.93 11.76
CA PHE A 10 11.91 8.99 12.68
C PHE A 10 11.33 8.37 13.95
N ALA A 11 12.08 8.51 15.05
CA ALA A 11 11.55 8.34 16.39
C ALA A 11 10.81 9.63 16.79
N LEU A 12 9.54 9.53 17.17
CA LEU A 12 8.80 10.65 17.78
C LEU A 12 9.18 10.70 19.27
N SER A 13 10.03 11.66 19.65
CA SER A 13 10.21 12.04 21.06
C SER A 13 9.31 13.24 21.38
N GLY A 14 8.16 12.98 22.00
CA GLY A 14 7.39 14.02 22.67
C GLY A 14 8.08 14.40 23.97
N VAL A 15 8.59 15.63 24.07
CA VAL A 15 9.14 16.17 25.33
C VAL A 15 7.98 16.46 26.28
N GLY A 16 7.77 15.57 27.24
CA GLY A 16 6.80 15.71 28.31
C GLY A 16 6.89 14.49 29.20
N THR A 17 7.18 14.68 30.48
CA THR A 17 7.33 13.64 31.50
C THR A 17 6.09 12.74 31.57
N GLY A 18 6.16 11.59 30.91
CA GLY A 18 5.14 10.55 30.83
C GLY A 18 5.52 9.65 29.67
N VAL A 19 5.62 8.34 29.89
CA VAL A 19 6.02 7.35 28.88
C VAL A 19 5.11 7.41 27.64
N ALA A 20 5.48 8.22 26.64
CA ALA A 20 4.80 8.25 25.37
C ALA A 20 5.16 6.96 24.62
N ASN A 21 4.22 5.99 24.65
CA ASN A 21 4.31 4.76 23.88
C ASN A 21 4.45 5.11 22.39
N ALA A 22 5.63 4.89 21.81
CA ALA A 22 5.81 5.07 20.37
C ALA A 22 5.48 3.73 19.69
N ILE A 23 4.39 3.69 18.91
CA ILE A 23 4.22 2.68 17.86
C ILE A 23 4.98 3.16 16.64
N VAL A 24 5.80 2.28 16.06
CA VAL A 24 6.51 2.55 14.81
C VAL A 24 5.92 1.66 13.71
N GLY A 25 5.47 2.29 12.63
CA GLY A 25 5.04 1.60 11.41
C GLY A 25 6.16 1.57 10.36
N ASP A 26 6.40 0.41 9.76
CA ASP A 26 7.34 0.22 8.66
C ASP A 26 6.61 -0.29 7.41
N PHE A 27 6.70 0.49 6.34
CA PHE A 27 6.14 0.20 5.01
C PHE A 27 7.23 0.15 3.93
N SER A 28 8.51 0.16 4.29
CA SER A 28 9.65 0.21 3.36
C SER A 28 9.71 -0.98 2.38
N GLY A 29 9.05 -2.10 2.72
CA GLY A 29 8.89 -3.27 1.85
C GLY A 29 7.78 -3.16 0.80
N MET A 30 7.07 -2.03 0.70
CA MET A 30 6.10 -1.78 -0.37
C MET A 30 6.82 -1.53 -1.71
N GLY A 31 7.31 -2.61 -2.34
CA GLY A 31 7.64 -2.59 -3.76
C GLY A 31 6.38 -2.42 -4.61
N ASN A 32 6.52 -2.02 -5.87
CA ASN A 32 5.41 -1.88 -6.84
C ASN A 32 4.67 -3.23 -7.05
N VAL A 33 3.78 -3.58 -6.13
CA VAL A 33 2.97 -4.80 -6.18
C VAL A 33 1.67 -4.46 -6.91
N ILE A 34 1.53 -4.97 -8.14
CA ILE A 34 0.26 -4.97 -8.88
C ILE A 34 -0.67 -5.99 -8.22
N GLN A 35 -1.31 -5.63 -7.11
CA GLN A 35 -2.39 -6.37 -6.44
C GLN A 35 -3.32 -5.46 -5.61
N GLY A 36 -3.09 -4.14 -5.58
CA GLY A 36 -3.82 -3.23 -4.70
C GLY A 36 -3.54 -3.44 -3.21
N VAL A 37 -2.49 -4.16 -2.82
CA VAL A 37 -2.25 -4.49 -1.39
C VAL A 37 -1.27 -3.51 -0.78
N ILE A 38 -1.68 -2.87 0.32
CA ILE A 38 -0.80 -2.15 1.25
C ILE A 38 -0.39 -3.13 2.34
N SER A 39 0.92 -3.28 2.53
CA SER A 39 1.49 -4.15 3.56
C SER A 39 2.53 -3.41 4.39
N GLY A 40 2.50 -3.62 5.70
CA GLY A 40 3.49 -3.08 6.61
C GLY A 40 3.58 -3.91 7.88
N SER A 41 4.53 -3.56 8.73
CA SER A 41 4.64 -4.10 10.09
C SER A 41 4.64 -2.98 11.11
N PHE A 42 4.05 -3.24 12.26
CA PHE A 42 4.06 -2.30 13.38
C PHE A 42 4.72 -2.94 14.58
N SER A 43 5.56 -2.18 15.28
CA SER A 43 6.14 -2.55 16.57
C SER A 43 5.64 -1.62 17.69
N ASP A 44 5.36 -2.21 18.85
CA ASP A 44 5.10 -1.48 20.09
C ASP A 44 6.34 -1.53 20.97
N SER A 45 6.78 -0.36 21.43
CA SER A 45 7.92 -0.22 22.36
C SER A 45 7.64 -0.74 23.77
N ARG A 46 6.40 -1.13 24.11
CA ARG A 46 6.03 -1.74 25.41
C ARG A 46 6.79 -3.03 25.77
N SER A 47 7.46 -3.70 24.84
CA SER A 47 8.28 -4.89 25.16
C SER A 47 9.66 -4.56 25.74
N GLN A 48 10.06 -3.29 25.83
CA GLN A 48 11.40 -2.90 26.34
C GLN A 48 11.48 -2.81 27.88
N SER A 49 10.36 -2.85 28.63
CA SER A 49 10.41 -2.72 30.09
C SER A 49 9.35 -3.54 30.85
N PHE A 50 9.52 -4.85 30.90
CA PHE A 50 9.04 -5.62 32.05
C PHE A 50 10.26 -6.18 32.80
N GLY A 51 10.95 -5.27 33.50
CA GLY A 51 11.92 -5.68 34.50
C GLY A 51 11.19 -6.32 35.67
N TYR A 52 11.18 -7.64 35.76
CA TYR A 52 11.05 -8.26 37.07
C TYR A 52 12.29 -7.86 37.87
N ASN A 53 12.09 -6.94 38.80
CA ASN A 53 13.06 -6.61 39.82
C ASN A 53 13.17 -7.82 40.76
N SER A 54 13.89 -8.87 40.34
CA SER A 54 14.31 -9.90 41.28
C SER A 54 15.46 -9.31 42.08
N ALA A 55 15.10 -8.61 43.16
CA ALA A 55 15.98 -8.52 44.30
C ALA A 55 16.30 -9.95 44.76
N SER A 56 17.37 -10.55 44.21
CA SER A 56 18.03 -11.68 44.85
C SER A 56 19.11 -11.12 45.75
N ALA A 57 18.70 -10.65 46.92
CA ALA A 57 19.57 -10.62 48.07
C ALA A 57 19.96 -12.07 48.41
N ASN A 58 21.23 -12.42 48.16
CA ASN A 58 22.09 -13.38 48.87
C ASN A 58 23.20 -13.81 47.89
N SER A 59 24.48 -13.83 48.20
CA SER A 59 25.24 -13.54 49.42
C SER A 59 26.72 -13.54 49.00
N ALA A 60 27.55 -12.72 49.64
CA ALA A 60 28.98 -12.64 49.37
C ALA A 60 29.73 -13.96 49.62
N ALA A 61 30.68 -14.30 48.75
CA ALA A 61 31.89 -15.07 49.09
C ALA A 61 33.05 -14.73 48.13
N LYS A 62 34.18 -14.30 48.70
CA LYS A 62 35.48 -14.03 48.05
C LYS A 62 36.20 -15.33 47.67
N GLY A 63 37.00 -15.33 46.59
CA GLY A 63 38.14 -16.26 46.44
C GLY A 63 38.72 -16.51 45.03
N SER A 64 39.83 -15.82 44.70
CA SER A 64 41.07 -16.30 44.04
C SER A 64 41.06 -17.35 42.91
N GLY A 65 41.64 -16.99 41.74
CA GLY A 65 42.62 -17.84 41.02
C GLY A 65 42.39 -18.15 39.53
N GLY A 66 43.41 -17.89 38.69
CA GLY A 66 43.83 -18.80 37.61
C GLY A 66 43.34 -18.56 36.17
N SER A 67 44.30 -18.30 35.28
CA SER A 67 44.18 -18.16 33.82
C SER A 67 43.98 -19.49 33.06
N LYS A 68 43.28 -19.48 31.92
CA LYS A 68 43.64 -20.11 30.60
C LYS A 68 42.43 -20.50 29.74
N GLY A 69 42.52 -20.18 28.43
CA GLY A 69 42.03 -21.05 27.36
C GLY A 69 40.85 -20.54 26.53
N GLN A 70 41.15 -19.91 25.38
CA GLN A 70 40.24 -19.88 24.24
C GLN A 70 39.95 -21.31 23.78
N LYS A 71 38.69 -21.76 23.84
CA LYS A 71 38.22 -22.89 23.03
C LYS A 71 37.23 -22.39 21.99
N LYS A 72 37.69 -22.45 20.74
CA LYS A 72 36.88 -22.46 19.52
C LYS A 72 35.80 -23.53 19.65
N SER A 73 34.53 -23.18 19.47
CA SER A 73 33.46 -24.16 19.24
C SER A 73 32.96 -24.02 17.81
N THR A 74 33.14 -25.11 17.06
CA THR A 74 32.70 -25.31 15.68
C THR A 74 31.26 -25.83 15.72
N ASN A 75 30.38 -25.21 14.93
CA ASN A 75 29.07 -25.69 14.45
C ASN A 75 28.37 -26.78 15.28
N GLY A 76 27.80 -26.37 16.41
CA GLY A 76 26.60 -27.00 16.96
C GLY A 76 25.49 -25.96 16.91
N VAL A 77 24.42 -26.21 16.14
CA VAL A 77 23.17 -25.46 16.31
C VAL A 77 22.60 -25.87 17.67
N SER A 78 23.05 -25.19 18.73
CA SER A 78 22.33 -25.19 19.99
C SER A 78 21.06 -24.41 19.74
N ILE A 79 19.94 -25.10 19.55
CA ILE A 79 18.63 -24.49 19.78
C ILE A 79 18.55 -24.28 21.30
N GLN A 80 19.24 -23.25 21.78
CA GLN A 80 18.80 -22.56 22.95
C GLN A 80 17.41 -22.06 22.56
N ASN A 81 16.40 -22.45 23.33
CA ASN A 81 15.21 -21.62 23.49
C ASN A 81 15.66 -20.28 24.08
N SER A 82 16.36 -19.46 23.29
CA SER A 82 16.42 -18.03 23.51
C SER A 82 15.04 -17.56 23.11
N TYR A 83 14.12 -17.59 24.07
CA TYR A 83 13.04 -16.63 24.04
C TYR A 83 13.75 -15.28 23.96
N ASP A 84 13.83 -14.75 22.74
CA ASP A 84 14.31 -13.41 22.47
C ASP A 84 13.23 -12.46 22.98
N TRP A 85 13.18 -12.31 24.31
CA TRP A 85 12.20 -11.51 25.03
C TRP A 85 12.23 -10.03 24.64
N ASN A 86 13.29 -9.62 23.96
CA ASN A 86 13.47 -8.29 23.39
C ASN A 86 13.02 -8.19 21.92
N ARG A 87 12.49 -9.27 21.34
CA ARG A 87 11.97 -9.24 19.98
C ARG A 87 10.68 -8.43 19.97
N GLU A 88 10.74 -7.27 19.32
CA GLU A 88 9.60 -6.41 19.03
C GLU A 88 8.41 -7.26 18.56
N LEU A 89 7.24 -7.10 19.19
CA LEU A 89 6.00 -7.67 18.66
C LEU A 89 5.70 -6.98 17.33
N ARG A 90 6.05 -7.65 16.22
CA ARG A 90 5.75 -7.18 14.87
C ARG A 90 4.42 -7.74 14.42
N GLU A 91 3.39 -6.91 14.44
CA GLU A 91 2.10 -7.29 13.87
C GLU A 91 2.11 -6.96 12.37
N ALA A 92 1.90 -7.98 11.53
CA ALA A 92 1.85 -7.83 10.09
C ALA A 92 0.45 -7.32 9.68
N LEU A 93 0.41 -6.20 8.97
CA LEU A 93 -0.82 -5.64 8.44
C LEU A 93 -0.91 -5.80 6.92
N LYS A 94 -2.09 -6.20 6.45
CA LYS A 94 -2.45 -6.17 5.03
C LYS A 94 -3.83 -5.54 4.85
N VAL A 95 -3.93 -4.57 3.95
CA VAL A 95 -5.21 -4.03 3.48
C VAL A 95 -5.22 -4.00 1.96
N LYS A 96 -6.38 -4.29 1.37
CA LYS A 96 -6.57 -4.31 -0.08
C LYS A 96 -7.34 -3.07 -0.50
N VAL A 97 -6.77 -2.31 -1.41
CA VAL A 97 -7.41 -1.24 -2.18
C VAL A 97 -8.24 -1.90 -3.27
N GLU A 98 -9.54 -1.64 -3.26
CA GLU A 98 -10.44 -2.19 -4.26
C GLU A 98 -10.31 -1.44 -5.59
N SER A 99 -10.40 -2.18 -6.69
CA SER A 99 -10.36 -1.57 -8.02
C SER A 99 -11.68 -0.80 -8.30
N PRO A 100 -11.60 0.45 -8.79
CA PRO A 100 -12.78 1.22 -9.16
C PRO A 100 -13.58 0.57 -10.29
N LYS A 101 -14.88 0.84 -10.33
CA LYS A 101 -15.68 0.49 -11.49
C LYS A 101 -15.43 1.48 -12.64
N LEU A 102 -15.30 0.95 -13.85
CA LEU A 102 -15.22 1.75 -15.08
C LEU A 102 -16.60 1.93 -15.69
N PHE A 103 -16.78 3.10 -16.29
CA PHE A 103 -17.96 3.49 -17.04
C PHE A 103 -17.54 4.15 -18.36
N MET A 104 -18.45 4.15 -19.32
CA MET A 104 -18.22 4.76 -20.62
C MET A 104 -19.51 5.35 -21.19
N ASN A 105 -19.38 6.31 -22.10
CA ASN A 105 -20.45 6.79 -22.97
C ASN A 105 -20.01 6.63 -24.44
N PRO A 106 -20.84 6.01 -25.30
CA PRO A 106 -22.16 5.42 -25.00
C PRO A 106 -22.09 4.16 -24.12
N ALA A 107 -23.05 3.99 -23.20
CA ALA A 107 -22.93 3.02 -22.10
C ALA A 107 -22.92 1.54 -22.51
N LYS A 108 -23.64 1.13 -23.58
CA LYS A 108 -23.69 -0.26 -24.06
C LYS A 108 -24.10 -0.39 -25.54
N GLY A 109 -23.72 -1.53 -26.13
CA GLY A 109 -24.26 -2.06 -27.39
C GLY A 109 -23.32 -1.83 -28.56
N HIS A 110 -23.17 -0.58 -28.99
CA HIS A 110 -22.42 -0.25 -30.19
C HIS A 110 -21.77 1.13 -30.07
N VAL A 111 -20.45 1.17 -30.22
CA VAL A 111 -19.68 2.39 -30.48
C VAL A 111 -19.56 2.54 -31.99
N ALA A 112 -19.72 3.77 -32.49
CA ALA A 112 -19.50 4.05 -33.90
C ALA A 112 -18.01 4.30 -34.18
N VAL A 113 -17.50 3.75 -35.28
CA VAL A 113 -16.16 4.08 -35.79
C VAL A 113 -16.00 5.60 -35.91
N ASN A 114 -14.85 6.13 -35.51
CA ASN A 114 -14.49 7.56 -35.52
C ASN A 114 -15.38 8.48 -34.65
N LYS A 115 -16.18 7.93 -33.74
CA LYS A 115 -16.89 8.69 -32.70
C LYS A 115 -16.18 8.59 -31.37
N ASP A 116 -16.25 9.67 -30.59
CA ASP A 116 -15.66 9.73 -29.26
C ASP A 116 -16.36 8.78 -28.30
N VAL A 117 -15.56 7.94 -27.65
CA VAL A 117 -15.94 7.17 -26.47
C VAL A 117 -15.39 7.91 -25.26
N TYR A 118 -16.27 8.38 -24.40
CA TYR A 118 -15.91 9.02 -23.13
C TYR A 118 -15.81 7.93 -22.07
N VAL A 119 -14.79 7.97 -21.22
CA VAL A 119 -14.62 7.02 -20.12
C VAL A 119 -14.41 7.72 -18.80
N TRP A 120 -14.82 7.07 -17.73
CA TRP A 120 -14.47 7.49 -16.39
C TRP A 120 -14.41 6.33 -15.40
N ALA A 121 -13.62 6.52 -14.34
CA ALA A 121 -13.52 5.61 -13.21
C ALA A 121 -14.23 6.21 -11.99
N ASP A 122 -15.08 5.46 -11.29
CA ASP A 122 -15.63 5.87 -9.99
C ASP A 122 -14.61 5.61 -8.88
N ALA A 123 -13.47 6.28 -8.98
CA ALA A 123 -12.35 6.16 -8.06
C ALA A 123 -12.46 7.20 -6.94
N LYS A 124 -12.80 6.75 -5.73
CA LYS A 124 -12.91 7.58 -4.53
C LYS A 124 -11.84 7.18 -3.51
N PRO A 125 -11.41 8.08 -2.61
CA PRO A 125 -10.55 7.72 -1.50
C PRO A 125 -11.12 6.55 -0.69
N GLN A 126 -10.27 5.58 -0.35
CA GLN A 126 -10.64 4.41 0.43
C GLN A 126 -10.04 4.50 1.83
N LYS A 127 -10.87 4.27 2.85
CA LYS A 127 -10.46 4.31 4.27
C LYS A 127 -10.48 2.91 4.86
N PHE A 128 -9.39 2.53 5.49
CA PHE A 128 -9.24 1.28 6.23
C PHE A 128 -8.99 1.58 7.70
N VAL A 129 -9.71 0.92 8.60
CA VAL A 129 -9.50 1.01 10.04
C VAL A 129 -9.09 -0.36 10.55
N LYS A 130 -7.97 -0.41 11.26
CA LYS A 130 -7.37 -1.63 11.80
C LYS A 130 -6.98 -1.41 13.25
N THR A 131 -6.99 -2.47 14.04
CA THR A 131 -6.45 -2.46 15.39
C THR A 131 -5.10 -3.12 15.34
N VAL A 132 -4.07 -2.44 15.82
CA VAL A 132 -2.69 -2.93 15.86
C VAL A 132 -2.11 -2.57 17.21
N ALA A 133 -1.55 -3.55 17.93
CA ALA A 133 -1.04 -3.35 19.29
C ALA A 133 -2.00 -2.56 20.21
N SER A 134 -3.30 -2.90 20.18
CA SER A 134 -4.39 -2.23 20.92
C SER A 134 -4.64 -0.75 20.57
N GLN A 135 -4.09 -0.26 19.46
CA GLN A 135 -4.28 1.11 18.97
C GLN A 135 -5.01 1.10 17.63
N THR A 136 -5.83 2.13 17.40
CA THR A 136 -6.58 2.28 16.15
C THR A 136 -5.71 2.92 15.09
N LEU A 137 -5.38 2.14 14.06
CA LEU A 137 -4.71 2.59 12.86
C LEU A 137 -5.76 2.93 11.79
N THR A 138 -5.63 4.11 11.19
CA THR A 138 -6.38 4.52 10.01
C THR A 138 -5.44 4.63 8.81
N ILE A 139 -5.79 3.99 7.69
CA ILE A 139 -5.11 4.14 6.40
C ILE A 139 -6.09 4.77 5.41
N ILE A 140 -5.63 5.78 4.65
CA ILE A 140 -6.40 6.43 3.58
C ILE A 140 -5.62 6.32 2.29
N ALA A 141 -6.19 5.65 1.28
CA ALA A 141 -5.65 5.55 -0.07
C ALA A 141 -6.42 6.48 -1.02
N VAL A 142 -5.71 7.36 -1.73
CA VAL A 142 -6.26 8.36 -2.66
C VAL A 142 -5.76 8.06 -4.07
N PRO A 143 -6.62 8.01 -5.09
CA PRO A 143 -6.17 7.79 -6.47
C PRO A 143 -5.46 9.06 -6.97
N ILE A 144 -4.32 8.89 -7.62
CA ILE A 144 -3.46 10.00 -8.06
C ILE A 144 -3.13 9.98 -9.55
N ARG A 145 -3.23 8.83 -10.24
CA ARG A 145 -2.93 8.72 -11.67
C ARG A 145 -3.72 7.61 -12.36
N PHE A 146 -4.17 7.87 -13.58
CA PHE A 146 -4.97 6.95 -14.39
C PHE A 146 -4.32 6.72 -15.77
N GLU A 147 -3.97 5.48 -16.06
CA GLU A 147 -3.42 5.03 -17.35
C GLU A 147 -4.44 4.12 -18.06
N TRP A 148 -5.00 4.60 -19.15
CA TRP A 148 -6.01 3.92 -19.96
C TRP A 148 -5.36 3.14 -21.09
N LYS A 149 -5.77 1.88 -21.25
CA LYS A 149 -5.43 1.01 -22.38
C LYS A 149 -6.73 0.70 -23.12
N TRP A 150 -6.80 1.11 -24.38
CA TRP A 150 -8.05 1.11 -25.14
C TRP A 150 -8.40 -0.22 -25.79
N GLY A 151 -7.52 -1.23 -25.69
CA GLY A 151 -7.74 -2.56 -26.26
C GLY A 151 -7.46 -2.65 -27.77
N ASP A 152 -7.09 -1.56 -28.42
CA ASP A 152 -6.70 -1.49 -29.83
C ASP A 152 -5.19 -1.23 -30.04
N GLY A 153 -4.40 -1.31 -28.95
CA GLY A 153 -2.97 -1.00 -28.93
C GLY A 153 -2.64 0.43 -28.49
N ASN A 154 -3.62 1.34 -28.46
CA ASN A 154 -3.40 2.70 -27.98
C ASN A 154 -3.53 2.80 -26.45
N THR A 155 -2.85 3.81 -25.89
CA THR A 155 -2.91 4.14 -24.47
C THR A 155 -3.02 5.64 -24.23
N THR A 156 -3.53 6.02 -23.06
CA THR A 156 -3.63 7.43 -22.63
C THR A 156 -3.34 7.53 -21.15
N ASP A 157 -2.38 8.38 -20.77
CA ASP A 157 -2.19 8.78 -19.37
C ASP A 157 -2.91 10.11 -19.14
N SER A 158 -3.89 10.09 -18.25
CA SER A 158 -4.73 11.25 -17.92
C SER A 158 -4.31 11.96 -16.64
N GLY A 159 -3.16 11.59 -16.04
CA GLY A 159 -2.75 12.13 -14.75
C GLY A 159 -3.82 11.88 -13.69
N ALA A 160 -4.12 12.88 -12.86
CA ALA A 160 -5.14 12.78 -11.79
C ALA A 160 -6.60 12.82 -12.30
N ASN A 161 -6.82 12.98 -13.60
CA ASN A 161 -8.15 13.09 -14.16
C ASN A 161 -8.79 11.71 -14.35
N ALA A 162 -9.80 11.40 -13.54
CA ALA A 162 -10.53 10.13 -13.61
C ALA A 162 -11.50 10.04 -14.80
N GLY A 163 -11.64 11.10 -15.60
CA GLY A 163 -12.65 11.24 -16.65
C GLY A 163 -14.02 11.67 -16.12
N ALA A 164 -14.96 11.88 -17.03
CA ALA A 164 -16.35 12.20 -16.72
C ALA A 164 -17.27 11.77 -17.89
N PRO A 165 -18.59 11.64 -17.69
CA PRO A 165 -19.52 11.46 -18.79
C PRO A 165 -19.55 12.70 -19.70
N TRP A 166 -19.91 12.52 -20.97
CA TRP A 166 -20.29 13.63 -21.86
C TRP A 166 -21.40 14.48 -21.23
N PRO A 167 -21.36 15.83 -21.30
CA PRO A 167 -20.42 16.64 -22.09
C PRO A 167 -19.12 17.04 -21.40
N GLU A 168 -19.01 16.87 -20.08
CA GLU A 168 -17.86 17.34 -19.29
C GLU A 168 -16.63 16.41 -19.37
N GLY A 169 -16.78 15.24 -19.98
CA GLY A 169 -15.73 14.25 -20.13
C GLY A 169 -14.58 14.71 -21.02
N THR A 170 -13.34 14.59 -20.52
CA THR A 170 -12.13 14.94 -21.28
C THR A 170 -11.24 13.74 -21.59
N VAL A 171 -11.54 12.56 -21.01
CA VAL A 171 -10.82 11.31 -21.32
C VAL A 171 -11.62 10.58 -22.38
N THR A 172 -11.11 10.64 -23.61
CA THR A 172 -11.81 10.16 -24.81
C THR A 172 -10.92 9.34 -25.71
N HIS A 173 -11.52 8.42 -26.48
CA HIS A 173 -10.85 7.70 -27.56
C HIS A 173 -11.74 7.48 -28.75
N LYS A 174 -11.13 7.40 -29.94
CA LYS A 174 -11.82 7.09 -31.20
C LYS A 174 -11.30 5.78 -31.78
N TYR A 175 -12.18 4.79 -31.88
CA TYR A 175 -11.86 3.53 -32.54
C TYR A 175 -11.93 3.68 -34.07
N GLN A 176 -10.88 3.23 -34.76
CA GLN A 176 -10.76 3.33 -36.22
C GLN A 176 -11.21 2.07 -36.96
N ARG A 177 -11.35 0.94 -36.24
CA ARG A 177 -11.71 -0.35 -36.81
C ARG A 177 -12.90 -0.94 -36.08
N VAL A 178 -13.72 -1.68 -36.82
CA VAL A 178 -14.78 -2.49 -36.23
C VAL A 178 -14.18 -3.67 -35.49
N GLY A 179 -14.84 -4.10 -34.42
CA GLY A 179 -14.34 -5.19 -33.59
C GLY A 179 -14.97 -5.23 -32.21
N SER A 180 -14.49 -6.18 -31.41
CA SER A 180 -14.81 -6.28 -30.00
C SER A 180 -13.65 -5.75 -29.18
N TYR A 181 -13.93 -4.88 -28.21
CA TYR A 181 -12.93 -4.19 -27.42
C TYR A 181 -13.25 -4.23 -25.93
N THR A 182 -12.19 -4.18 -25.11
CA THR A 182 -12.24 -3.94 -23.67
C THR A 182 -11.28 -2.81 -23.32
N ILE A 183 -11.66 -1.98 -22.35
CA ILE A 183 -10.82 -0.90 -21.85
C ILE A 183 -10.27 -1.33 -20.50
N ASN A 184 -8.96 -1.26 -20.32
CA ASN A 184 -8.30 -1.48 -19.04
C ASN A 184 -7.77 -0.15 -18.52
N CYS A 185 -8.04 0.16 -17.26
CA CYS A 185 -7.49 1.32 -16.58
C CYS A 185 -6.59 0.84 -15.44
N ARG A 186 -5.35 1.30 -15.44
CA ARG A 186 -4.43 1.16 -14.32
C ARG A 186 -4.48 2.43 -13.48
N ILE A 187 -4.81 2.27 -12.20
CA ILE A 187 -4.93 3.36 -11.24
C ILE A 187 -3.80 3.26 -10.23
N HIS A 188 -3.07 4.36 -10.05
CA HIS A 188 -2.05 4.52 -9.02
C HIS A 188 -2.64 5.27 -7.83
N TRP A 189 -2.32 4.82 -6.62
CA TRP A 189 -2.85 5.36 -5.38
C TRP A 189 -1.72 5.75 -4.44
N ARG A 190 -1.87 6.90 -3.80
CA ARG A 190 -1.04 7.30 -2.67
C ARG A 190 -1.76 7.02 -1.38
N ALA A 191 -1.06 6.42 -0.42
CA ALA A 191 -1.65 6.09 0.87
C ALA A 191 -1.00 6.88 2.01
N THR A 192 -1.80 7.20 3.02
CA THR A 192 -1.35 7.75 4.29
C THR A 192 -1.86 6.89 5.44
N TRP A 193 -1.17 6.92 6.58
CA TRP A 193 -1.57 6.23 7.79
C TRP A 193 -1.48 7.15 9.01
N ALA A 194 -2.31 6.90 10.01
CA ALA A 194 -2.30 7.61 11.29
C ALA A 194 -2.76 6.68 12.43
N ILE A 195 -2.22 6.87 13.62
CA ILE A 195 -2.69 6.20 14.84
C ILE A 195 -3.51 7.18 15.66
N GLY A 196 -4.70 6.77 16.10
CA GLY A 196 -5.57 7.60 16.92
C GLY A 196 -5.89 8.95 16.26
N LYS A 197 -5.36 10.05 16.85
CA LYS A 197 -5.53 11.43 16.37
C LYS A 197 -4.22 12.05 15.87
N ASP A 198 -3.20 11.24 15.66
CA ASP A 198 -1.89 11.71 15.22
C ASP A 198 -1.94 12.25 13.78
N LYS A 199 -0.91 13.04 13.42
CA LYS A 199 -0.78 13.57 12.06
C LYS A 199 -0.60 12.42 11.06
N PRO A 200 -1.34 12.40 9.93
CA PRO A 200 -1.13 11.41 8.88
C PRO A 200 0.29 11.43 8.33
N GLN A 201 0.87 10.25 8.14
CA GLN A 201 2.18 10.01 7.54
C GLN A 201 2.01 9.30 6.21
N GLU A 202 2.84 9.67 5.22
CA GLU A 202 2.81 9.03 3.91
C GLU A 202 3.35 7.59 3.97
N ILE A 203 2.68 6.70 3.24
CA ILE A 203 3.19 5.35 2.96
C ILE A 203 4.06 5.46 1.70
N PRO A 204 5.35 5.12 1.75
CA PRO A 204 6.22 5.18 0.58
C PRO A 204 5.76 4.30 -0.58
N GLY A 205 5.87 4.82 -1.81
CA GLY A 205 5.51 4.11 -3.04
C GLY A 205 4.03 4.26 -3.43
N ASP A 206 3.73 3.82 -4.65
CA ASP A 206 2.37 3.83 -5.18
C ASP A 206 1.75 2.42 -5.07
N VAL A 207 0.48 2.37 -4.67
CA VAL A 207 -0.32 1.15 -4.75
C VAL A 207 -0.99 1.14 -6.11
N VAL A 208 -1.00 -0.01 -6.80
CA VAL A 208 -1.56 -0.11 -8.16
C VAL A 208 -2.72 -1.10 -8.19
N THR A 209 -3.85 -0.63 -8.73
CA THR A 209 -5.03 -1.46 -9.07
C THR A 209 -5.31 -1.42 -10.56
N GLU A 210 -5.89 -2.48 -11.12
CA GLU A 210 -6.38 -2.49 -12.50
C GLU A 210 -7.89 -2.74 -12.53
N SER A 211 -8.58 -2.04 -13.43
CA SER A 211 -10.02 -2.16 -13.65
C SER A 211 -10.27 -2.40 -15.13
N THR A 212 -11.23 -3.26 -15.47
CA THR A 212 -11.54 -3.61 -16.85
C THR A 212 -13.02 -3.36 -17.13
N SER A 213 -13.33 -2.73 -18.26
CA SER A 213 -14.71 -2.51 -18.70
C SER A 213 -15.39 -3.83 -19.08
N THR A 214 -16.71 -3.80 -19.17
CA THR A 214 -17.40 -4.84 -19.96
C THR A 214 -16.97 -4.72 -21.43
N GLU A 215 -16.96 -5.85 -22.13
CA GLU A 215 -16.74 -5.88 -23.58
C GLU A 215 -17.82 -5.08 -24.31
N PHE A 216 -17.43 -4.41 -25.41
CA PHE A 216 -18.35 -3.70 -26.30
C PHE A 216 -17.91 -3.81 -27.77
N LEU A 217 -18.88 -3.59 -28.66
CA LEU A 217 -18.65 -3.67 -30.10
C LEU A 217 -18.47 -2.28 -30.71
N VAL A 218 -17.48 -2.13 -31.58
CA VAL A 218 -17.35 -1.00 -32.49
C VAL A 218 -17.88 -1.39 -33.87
N LYS A 219 -18.78 -0.58 -34.43
CA LYS A 219 -19.45 -0.81 -35.72
C LYS A 219 -19.43 0.44 -36.60
N TYR A 220 -19.60 0.26 -37.90
CA TYR A 220 -19.84 1.39 -38.80
C TYR A 220 -21.21 1.99 -38.52
N LEU A 221 -21.30 3.32 -38.63
CA LEU A 221 -22.56 4.04 -38.66
C LEU A 221 -23.01 4.13 -40.11
N ILE A 222 -24.11 3.45 -40.45
CA ILE A 222 -24.72 3.51 -41.79
C ILE A 222 -25.93 4.44 -41.69
N PRO A 223 -25.86 5.68 -42.20
CA PRO A 223 -27.03 6.54 -42.25
C PRO A 223 -27.97 6.01 -43.34
N TYR A 224 -29.28 6.00 -43.05
CA TYR A 224 -30.32 5.81 -44.06
C TYR A 224 -31.26 7.01 -44.03
N LEU A 225 -31.79 7.37 -45.20
CA LEU A 225 -32.86 8.36 -45.33
C LEU A 225 -34.18 7.62 -45.15
N SER A 226 -35.05 8.12 -44.28
CA SER A 226 -36.45 7.69 -44.14
C SER A 226 -37.36 8.53 -45.03
#